data_AF-A0A7C5T763-F1
#
_entry.id   AF-A0A7C5T763-F1
#
_cell.length_a   1.000
_cell.length_b   1.000
_cell.length_c   1.000
_cell.angle_alpha   90.00
_cell.angle_beta   90.00
_cell.angle_gamma   90.00
#
_symmetry.space_group_name_H-M   'P 1'
#
loop_
_entity.id
_entity.type
_entity.pdbx_description
1 polymer ?
#
loop_
_entity_poly.entity_id
_entity_poly.type
_entity_poly.pdbx_seq_one_letter_code
_entity_poly.pdbx_strand_id
1 'polypeptide(L)'
;MGRPVDADQYVRVLRLLVNALKDDVRVSLLVELATQGPCSLHSLSRRLRVGHRKVGRALKQLESLGVIRVHSITAGEGRRYRFYSVDEAVGHVLREVLKSS
;
A
#
# COMPACT_ATOMS: atom_id res chain seq x y z
N MET A 1 5.70 -23.32 -19.94
CA MET A 1 6.79 -22.38 -20.28
C MET A 1 6.51 -21.05 -19.61
N GLY A 2 7.14 -20.77 -18.47
CA GLY A 2 7.03 -19.47 -17.82
C GLY A 2 7.77 -18.44 -18.66
N ARG A 3 7.12 -17.34 -19.06
CA ARG A 3 7.82 -16.21 -19.67
C ARG A 3 8.89 -15.73 -18.69
N PRO A 4 10.13 -15.47 -19.12
CA PRO A 4 11.11 -14.84 -18.26
C PRO A 4 10.51 -13.51 -17.79
N VAL A 5 10.33 -13.38 -16.48
CA VAL A 5 9.93 -12.09 -15.90
C VAL A 5 11.11 -11.16 -16.13
N ASP A 6 10.83 -10.03 -16.78
CA ASP A 6 11.84 -9.08 -17.23
C ASP A 6 12.64 -8.54 -16.03
N ALA A 7 13.97 -8.64 -16.05
CA ALA A 7 14.83 -8.20 -14.95
C ALA A 7 14.58 -6.72 -14.60
N ASP A 8 14.22 -5.92 -15.60
CA ASP A 8 13.86 -4.52 -15.46
C ASP A 8 12.59 -4.31 -14.63
N GLN A 9 11.63 -5.24 -14.71
CA GLN A 9 10.42 -5.20 -13.89
C GLN A 9 10.76 -5.37 -12.41
N TYR A 10 11.67 -6.29 -12.06
CA TYR A 10 12.11 -6.48 -10.68
C TYR A 10 12.89 -5.28 -10.15
N VAL A 11 13.82 -4.73 -10.93
CA VAL A 11 14.57 -3.52 -10.54
C VAL A 11 13.61 -2.35 -10.27
N ARG A 12 12.57 -2.19 -11.10
CA ARG A 12 11.55 -1.16 -10.89
C ARG A 12 10.79 -1.37 -9.58
N VAL A 13 10.31 -2.59 -9.30
CA VAL A 13 9.59 -2.90 -8.05
C VAL A 13 10.48 -2.67 -6.83
N LEU A 14 11.75 -3.08 -6.87
CA LEU A 14 12.71 -2.86 -5.78
C LEU A 14 12.94 -1.36 -5.52
N ARG A 15 13.10 -0.55 -6.56
CA ARG A 15 13.23 0.92 -6.41
C ARG A 15 11.99 1.55 -5.77
N LEU A 16 10.80 1.07 -6.12
CA LEU A 16 9.54 1.54 -5.52
C LEU A 16 9.48 1.18 -4.04
N LEU A 17 9.81 -0.07 -3.69
CA LEU A 17 9.86 -0.53 -2.30
C LEU A 17 10.87 0.28 -1.49
N VAL A 18 12.11 0.44 -1.95
CA VAL A 18 13.14 1.22 -1.24
C VAL A 18 12.67 2.66 -0.97
N ASN A 19 12.02 3.31 -1.94
CA ASN A 19 11.50 4.66 -1.72
C ASN A 19 10.31 4.69 -0.75
N ALA A 20 9.42 3.71 -0.81
CA ALA A 20 8.32 3.57 0.13
C ALA A 20 8.83 3.38 1.57
N LEU A 21 9.88 2.58 1.76
CA LEU A 21 10.44 2.23 3.07
C LEU A 21 11.24 3.35 3.76
N LYS A 22 11.50 4.49 3.09
CA LYS A 22 12.21 5.65 3.69
C LYS A 22 11.44 6.41 4.79
N ASP A 23 10.22 6.00 5.12
CA ASP A 23 9.37 6.65 6.12
C ASP A 23 8.61 5.61 6.93
N ASP A 24 8.75 5.64 8.25
CA ASP A 24 8.16 4.62 9.15
C ASP A 24 6.64 4.54 9.00
N VAL A 25 5.95 5.66 8.76
CA VAL A 25 4.50 5.65 8.60
C VAL A 25 4.10 4.94 7.32
N ARG A 26 4.85 5.14 6.22
CA ARG A 26 4.63 4.38 4.98
C ARG A 26 4.90 2.89 5.17
N VAL A 27 5.95 2.52 5.92
CA VAL A 27 6.23 1.11 6.25
C VAL A 27 5.05 0.51 7.03
N SER A 28 4.63 1.13 8.13
CA SER A 28 3.53 0.64 8.95
C SER A 28 2.22 0.55 8.17
N LEU A 29 1.96 1.50 7.27
CA LEU A 29 0.81 1.46 6.36
C LEU A 29 0.85 0.25 5.43
N LEU A 30 2.00 -0.05 4.82
CA LEU A 30 2.13 -1.20 3.93
C LEU A 30 1.95 -2.52 4.69
N VAL A 31 2.52 -2.63 5.89
CA VAL A 31 2.34 -3.82 6.75
C VAL A 31 0.88 -4.01 7.13
N GLU A 32 0.19 -2.95 7.56
CA GLU A 32 -1.24 -3.05 7.91
C GLU A 32 -2.10 -3.43 6.70
N LEU A 33 -1.88 -2.80 5.56
CA LEU A 33 -2.64 -3.10 4.35
C LEU A 33 -2.35 -4.51 3.80
N ALA A 34 -1.12 -5.00 3.94
CA ALA A 34 -0.74 -6.34 3.51
C ALA A 34 -1.32 -7.44 4.42
N THR A 35 -1.45 -7.17 5.71
CA THR A 35 -1.92 -8.15 6.71
C THR A 35 -3.44 -8.15 6.88
N GLN A 36 -4.08 -6.99 6.85
CA GLN A 36 -5.52 -6.84 7.13
C GLN A 36 -6.37 -6.67 5.87
N GLY A 37 -5.74 -6.40 4.72
CA GLY A 37 -6.43 -6.09 3.48
C GLY A 37 -6.94 -4.64 3.41
N PRO A 38 -7.91 -4.36 2.51
CA PRO A 38 -8.33 -3.00 2.21
C PRO A 38 -8.88 -2.23 3.42
N CYS A 39 -8.35 -1.03 3.69
CA CYS A 39 -8.72 -0.23 4.86
C CYS A 39 -9.03 1.22 4.50
N SER A 40 -9.85 1.89 5.32
CA SER A 40 -10.13 3.33 5.18
C SER A 40 -9.03 4.20 5.81
N LEU A 41 -8.94 5.48 5.42
CA LEU A 41 -8.02 6.46 6.06
C LEU A 41 -8.23 6.54 7.57
N HIS A 42 -9.50 6.55 8.00
CA HIS A 42 -9.86 6.65 9.41
C HIS A 42 -9.39 5.41 10.19
N SER A 43 -9.64 4.21 9.65
CA SER A 43 -9.20 2.95 10.23
C SER A 43 -7.68 2.90 10.38
N LEU A 44 -6.94 3.28 9.34
CA LEU A 44 -5.47 3.30 9.34
C LEU A 44 -4.91 4.30 10.37
N SER A 45 -5.48 5.50 10.42
CA SER A 45 -5.06 6.52 11.39
C SER A 45 -5.27 6.08 12.83
N ARG A 46 -6.40 5.43 13.11
CA ARG A 46 -6.72 4.91 14.45
C ARG A 46 -5.79 3.76 14.85
N ARG A 47 -5.53 2.81 13.96
CA ARG A 47 -4.67 1.64 14.22
C ARG A 47 -3.22 2.06 14.45
N LEU A 48 -2.68 2.89 13.57
CA LEU A 48 -1.30 3.36 13.65
C LEU A 48 -1.09 4.42 14.73
N ARG A 49 -2.17 4.96 15.32
CA ARG A 49 -2.13 6.11 16.24
C ARG A 49 -1.40 7.32 15.64
N VAL A 50 -1.56 7.52 14.34
CA VAL A 50 -0.94 8.61 13.57
C VAL A 50 -2.05 9.56 13.08
N GLY A 51 -1.83 10.86 13.20
CA GLY A 51 -2.80 11.87 12.78
C GLY A 51 -3.16 11.79 11.29
N HIS A 52 -4.44 12.05 10.96
CA HIS A 52 -5.00 11.92 9.61
C HIS A 52 -4.19 12.62 8.53
N ARG A 53 -3.63 13.80 8.82
CA ARG A 53 -2.83 14.58 7.86
C ARG A 53 -1.51 13.90 7.49
N LYS A 54 -0.87 13.20 8.43
CA LYS A 54 0.38 12.46 8.16
C LYS A 54 0.07 11.18 7.40
N VAL A 55 -0.96 10.44 7.81
CA VAL A 55 -1.43 9.23 7.11
C VAL A 55 -1.86 9.56 5.67
N GLY A 56 -2.66 10.61 5.47
CA GLY A 56 -3.12 11.02 4.15
C GLY A 56 -1.99 11.40 3.20
N ARG A 57 -0.94 12.09 3.71
CA ARG A 57 0.26 12.38 2.91
C ARG A 57 1.02 11.11 2.55
N ALA A 58 1.21 10.20 3.50
CA ALA A 58 1.88 8.94 3.28
C ALA A 58 1.14 8.06 2.24
N LEU A 59 -0.19 7.95 2.34
CA LEU A 59 -1.02 7.24 1.38
C LEU A 59 -0.95 7.85 -0.01
N LYS A 60 -1.05 9.17 -0.15
CA LYS A 60 -0.91 9.85 -1.46
C LYS A 60 0.46 9.57 -2.10
N GLN A 61 1.52 9.51 -1.29
CA GLN A 61 2.85 9.19 -1.79
C GLN A 61 2.92 7.72 -2.24
N LEU A 62 2.42 6.78 -1.44
CA LEU A 62 2.38 5.35 -1.80
C LEU A 62 1.54 5.11 -3.07
N GLU A 63 0.43 5.82 -3.22
CA GLU A 63 -0.41 5.81 -4.43
C GLU A 63 0.36 6.32 -5.64
N SER A 64 1.05 7.46 -5.52
CA SER A 64 1.87 8.01 -6.62
C SER A 64 3.03 7.11 -7.04
N LEU A 65 3.52 6.28 -6.12
CA LEU A 65 4.56 5.28 -6.38
C LEU A 65 3.97 3.98 -6.97
N GLY A 66 2.65 3.86 -7.09
CA GLY A 66 1.98 2.64 -7.57
C GLY A 66 2.09 1.45 -6.61
N VAL A 67 2.35 1.72 -5.33
CA VAL A 67 2.53 0.67 -4.30
C VAL A 67 1.19 0.25 -3.69
N ILE A 68 0.22 1.17 -3.69
CA ILE A 68 -1.14 0.93 -3.23
C ILE A 68 -2.13 1.40 -4.29
N ARG A 69 -3.36 0.85 -4.23
CA ARG A 69 -4.50 1.26 -5.03
C ARG A 69 -5.57 1.88 -4.14
N VAL A 70 -6.32 2.84 -4.70
CA VAL A 70 -7.46 3.47 -4.04
C VAL A 70 -8.75 3.02 -4.69
N HIS A 71 -9.63 2.45 -3.89
CA HIS A 71 -10.97 2.01 -4.29
C HIS A 71 -11.98 3.01 -3.78
N SER A 72 -12.78 3.57 -4.68
CA SER A 72 -13.86 4.50 -4.32
C SER A 72 -15.19 3.78 -4.42
N ILE A 73 -15.88 3.63 -3.30
CA ILE A 73 -17.21 3.04 -3.23
C ILE A 73 -18.20 4.17 -3.00
N THR A 74 -19.21 4.27 -3.85
CA THR A 74 -20.32 5.20 -3.64
C THR A 74 -21.42 4.45 -2.90
N ALA A 75 -21.71 4.83 -1.67
CA ALA A 75 -22.86 4.32 -0.94
C ALA A 75 -24.09 5.19 -1.23
N GLY A 76 -25.28 4.71 -0.84
CA GLY A 76 -26.54 5.46 -0.96
C GLY A 76 -26.43 6.89 -0.42
N GLU A 77 -27.23 7.80 -0.99
CA GLU A 77 -27.15 9.28 -0.81
C GLU A 77 -25.92 9.95 -1.45
N GLY A 78 -25.15 9.25 -2.29
CA GLY A 78 -24.02 9.85 -3.02
C GLY A 78 -22.74 10.02 -2.17
N ARG A 79 -22.69 9.43 -0.97
CA ARG A 79 -21.48 9.46 -0.12
C ARG A 79 -20.41 8.55 -0.72
N ARG A 80 -19.22 9.13 -0.98
CA ARG A 80 -18.07 8.40 -1.52
C ARG A 80 -17.10 8.03 -0.41
N TYR A 81 -16.85 6.74 -0.27
CA TYR A 81 -15.90 6.16 0.67
C TYR A 81 -14.65 5.71 -0.08
N ARG A 82 -13.48 5.96 0.51
CA ARG A 82 -12.19 5.52 -0.04
C ARG A 82 -11.56 4.43 0.82
N PHE A 83 -11.17 3.36 0.18
CA PHE A 83 -10.41 2.25 0.75
C PHE A 83 -9.09 2.11 0.01
N TYR A 84 -8.05 1.76 0.75
CA TYR A 84 -6.68 1.63 0.24
C TYR A 84 -6.28 0.16 0.34
N SER A 85 -5.65 -0.39 -0.68
CA SER A 85 -5.11 -1.76 -0.68
C SER A 85 -3.71 -1.78 -1.27
N VAL A 86 -2.87 -2.75 -0.89
CA VAL A 86 -1.58 -2.95 -1.57
C VAL A 86 -1.82 -3.35 -3.03
N ASP A 87 -0.98 -2.86 -3.95
CA ASP A 87 -0.97 -3.38 -5.31
C ASP A 87 -0.61 -4.87 -5.31
N GLU A 88 -1.23 -5.66 -6.19
CA GLU A 88 -1.10 -7.13 -6.16
C GLU A 88 0.35 -7.61 -6.36
N ALA A 89 1.09 -6.98 -7.28
CA ALA A 89 2.47 -7.35 -7.56
C ALA A 89 3.38 -7.04 -6.36
N VAL A 90 3.15 -5.89 -5.73
CA VAL A 90 3.85 -5.48 -4.50
C VAL A 90 3.50 -6.40 -3.34
N GLY A 91 2.21 -6.71 -3.18
CA GLY A 91 1.70 -7.58 -2.12
C GLY A 91 2.24 -9.02 -2.20
N HIS A 92 2.50 -9.52 -3.41
CA HIS A 92 3.20 -10.79 -3.59
C HIS A 92 4.63 -10.72 -3.03
N VAL A 93 5.40 -9.70 -3.42
CA VAL A 93 6.79 -9.52 -2.93
C VAL A 93 6.84 -9.33 -1.42
N LEU A 94 5.98 -8.49 -0.86
CA LEU A 94 5.93 -8.25 0.58
C LEU A 94 5.61 -9.51 1.37
N ARG A 95 4.67 -10.34 0.89
CA ARG A 95 4.33 -11.60 1.57
C ARG A 95 5.48 -12.60 1.58
N GLU A 96 6.24 -12.68 0.50
CA GLU A 96 7.42 -13.57 0.46
C GLU A 96 8.52 -13.06 1.40
N VAL A 97 8.77 -11.75 1.45
CA VAL A 97 9.73 -11.16 2.41
C VAL A 97 9.30 -11.42 3.86
N LEU A 98 8.02 -11.25 4.18
CA LEU A 98 7.49 -11.43 5.53
C LEU A 98 7.44 -12.89 5.99
N LYS A 99 7.34 -13.87 5.08
CA LYS A 99 7.41 -15.30 5.42
C LYS A 99 8.83 -15.79 5.69
N SER A 100 9.83 -15.11 5.14
CA SER A 100 11.25 -15.47 5.28
C SER A 100 11.95 -14.82 6.49
N SER A 101 11.21 -14.05 7.29
CA SER A 101 11.68 -13.37 8.50
C SER A 101 11.06 -14.01 9.74
#